data_AF-A0A2P4ZDS3-F1
#
_entry.id   AF-A0A2P4ZDS3-F1
#
_cell.length_a   1.000
_cell.length_b   1.000
_cell.length_c   1.000
_cell.angle_alpha   90.00
_cell.angle_beta   90.00
_cell.angle_gamma   90.00
#
_symmetry.space_group_name_H-M   'P 1'
#
loop_
_entity.id
_entity.type
_entity.pdbx_description
1 polymer ?
#
loop_
_entity_poly.entity_id
_entity_poly.type
_entity_poly.pdbx_seq_one_letter_code
_entity_poly.pdbx_strand_id
1 'polypeptide(L)'
;MVHLVSLVTVDVTEKELIQQCEKQVEKKCSAPDWRYYQHGEEIRPPDDTAAILIEVSVASAQVRLFHFGTAVTFVKTIAPLQFNLHTVIVPWEQGLGFVCYGVNDNKQSAKICKIGIVRVA
;
A
#
# COMPACT_ATOMS: atom_id res chain seq x y z
N MET A 1 -15.54 -4.45 3.53
CA MET A 1 -15.27 -3.25 2.70
C MET A 1 -13.99 -2.66 3.26
N VAL A 2 -12.88 -2.69 2.52
CA VAL A 2 -11.59 -2.22 3.06
C VAL A 2 -11.64 -0.70 3.19
N HIS A 3 -11.45 -0.20 4.41
CA HIS A 3 -11.34 1.23 4.67
C HIS A 3 -10.03 1.75 4.09
N LEU A 4 -10.10 2.82 3.28
CA LEU A 4 -8.94 3.48 2.71
C LEU A 4 -8.89 4.91 3.21
N VAL A 5 -7.71 5.34 3.64
CA VAL A 5 -7.44 6.75 3.96
C VAL A 5 -6.39 7.26 3.00
N SER A 6 -6.71 8.28 2.23
CA SER A 6 -5.75 8.90 1.30
C SER A 6 -5.26 10.23 1.86
N LEU A 7 -3.94 10.41 1.94
CA LEU A 7 -3.31 11.65 2.36
C LEU A 7 -2.53 12.25 1.19
N VAL A 8 -2.65 13.56 0.95
CA VAL A 8 -1.91 14.25 -0.12
C VAL A 8 -0.42 14.32 0.25
N THR A 9 0.48 13.79 -0.58
CA THR A 9 1.92 13.64 -0.32
C THR A 9 2.71 14.94 -0.20
N VAL A 10 2.23 16.06 -0.74
CA VAL A 10 3.08 17.26 -0.94
C VAL A 10 3.63 17.85 0.36
N ASP A 11 3.04 17.54 1.53
CA ASP A 11 3.49 18.07 2.82
C ASP A 11 3.46 17.04 3.97
N VAL A 12 3.31 15.75 3.67
CA VAL A 12 3.13 14.72 4.72
C VAL A 12 4.46 14.15 5.18
N THR A 13 4.81 14.41 6.43
CA THR A 13 5.97 13.86 7.12
C THR A 13 5.75 12.41 7.55
N GLU A 14 6.83 11.65 7.78
CA GLU A 14 6.74 10.29 8.33
C GLU A 14 5.99 10.26 9.68
N LYS A 15 6.20 11.29 10.52
CA LYS A 15 5.49 11.44 11.79
C LYS A 15 3.98 11.53 11.58
N GLU A 16 3.52 12.28 10.59
CA GLU A 16 2.09 12.40 10.27
C GLU A 16 1.53 11.09 9.71
N LEU A 17 2.30 10.34 8.90
CA LEU A 17 1.90 9.01 8.45
C LEU A 17 1.71 8.04 9.62
N ILE A 18 2.63 8.06 10.58
CA ILE A 18 2.54 7.23 11.80
C ILE A 18 1.30 7.66 12.61
N GLN A 19 1.12 8.95 12.88
CA GLN A 19 -0.04 9.45 13.64
C GLN A 19 -1.37 9.08 12.97
N GLN A 20 -1.44 9.17 11.64
CA GLN A 20 -2.64 8.75 10.91
C GLN A 20 -2.82 7.23 10.95
N CYS A 21 -1.75 6.44 10.82
CA CYS A 21 -1.79 5.00 11.05
C CYS A 21 -2.40 4.69 12.42
N GLU A 22 -1.82 5.23 13.50
CA GLU A 22 -2.24 4.97 14.88
C GLU A 22 -3.72 5.33 15.10
N LYS A 23 -4.17 6.42 14.49
CA LYS A 23 -5.58 6.83 14.52
C LYS A 23 -6.50 5.84 13.81
N GLN A 24 -6.07 5.26 12.68
CA GLN A 24 -6.89 4.31 11.92
C GLN A 24 -6.89 2.89 12.50
N VAL A 25 -5.79 2.46 13.10
CA VAL A 25 -5.63 1.08 13.60
C VAL A 25 -5.83 0.96 15.12
N GLU A 26 -5.99 2.10 15.82
CA GLU A 26 -6.15 2.20 17.27
C GLU A 26 -5.04 1.53 18.09
N LYS A 27 -3.83 1.51 17.53
CA LYS A 27 -2.61 0.89 18.09
C LYS A 27 -1.40 1.75 17.77
N LYS A 28 -0.30 1.56 18.50
CA LYS A 28 0.98 2.19 18.15
C LYS A 28 1.53 1.61 16.86
N CYS A 29 2.04 2.49 16.01
CA CYS A 29 2.58 2.13 14.69
C CYS A 29 4.10 2.34 14.66
N SER A 30 4.83 1.40 14.06
CA SER A 30 6.25 1.58 13.76
C SER A 30 6.47 2.62 12.65
N ALA A 31 7.73 3.02 12.45
CA ALA A 31 8.09 3.68 11.21
C ALA A 31 7.80 2.73 10.01
N PRO A 32 7.39 3.27 8.84
CA PRO A 32 7.13 2.44 7.67
C PRO A 32 8.42 1.85 7.08
N ASP A 33 8.44 0.55 6.84
CA ASP A 33 9.51 -0.12 6.09
C ASP A 33 9.23 0.00 4.58
N TRP A 34 9.78 1.05 3.96
CA TRP A 34 9.58 1.37 2.56
C TRP A 34 10.36 0.44 1.62
N ARG A 35 9.64 -0.18 0.69
CA ARG A 35 10.22 -1.06 -0.34
C ARG A 35 9.62 -0.81 -1.71
N TYR A 36 10.39 -1.16 -2.73
CA TYR A 36 9.96 -1.15 -4.12
C TYR A 36 9.64 -2.56 -4.58
N TYR A 37 8.45 -2.74 -5.14
CA TYR A 37 7.94 -4.03 -5.62
C TYR A 37 7.83 -4.03 -7.14
N GLN A 38 8.20 -5.15 -7.77
CA GLN A 38 8.15 -5.34 -9.21
C GLN A 38 6.77 -5.82 -9.67
N HIS A 39 6.50 -5.69 -10.97
CA HIS A 39 5.27 -6.20 -11.57
C HIS A 39 5.10 -7.70 -11.31
N GLY A 40 3.90 -8.10 -10.89
CA GLY A 40 3.51 -9.49 -10.66
C GLY A 40 3.95 -10.03 -9.30
N GLU A 41 4.70 -9.27 -8.50
CA GLU A 41 5.05 -9.70 -7.14
C GLU A 41 3.80 -9.74 -6.26
N GLU A 42 3.44 -10.95 -5.82
CA GLU A 42 2.43 -11.19 -4.79
C GLU A 42 3.09 -11.10 -3.41
N ILE A 43 2.57 -10.21 -2.58
CA ILE A 43 3.08 -9.99 -1.23
C ILE A 43 1.98 -10.26 -0.22
N ARG A 44 2.36 -11.09 0.77
CA ARG A 44 1.60 -11.32 2.00
C ARG A 44 2.41 -10.69 3.14
N PRO A 45 2.05 -9.47 3.56
CA PRO A 45 2.66 -8.80 4.68
C PRO A 45 2.66 -9.66 5.95
N PRO A 46 3.66 -9.48 6.82
CA PRO A 46 3.76 -10.19 8.09
C PRO A 46 2.49 -10.07 8.97
N ASP A 47 2.28 -11.05 9.87
CA ASP A 47 1.11 -11.06 10.77
C ASP A 47 1.09 -9.88 11.76
N ASP A 48 2.24 -9.26 12.04
CA ASP A 48 2.38 -8.07 12.88
C ASP A 48 2.16 -6.74 12.13
N THR A 49 1.73 -6.81 10.86
CA THR A 49 1.40 -5.61 10.07
C THR A 49 0.19 -4.88 10.66
N ALA A 50 0.34 -3.58 10.90
CA ALA A 50 -0.72 -2.68 11.32
C ALA A 50 -1.40 -2.00 10.11
N ALA A 51 -0.61 -1.58 9.12
CA ALA A 51 -1.10 -0.97 7.89
C ALA A 51 -0.08 -1.11 6.77
N ILE A 52 -0.54 -0.97 5.52
CA ILE A 52 0.33 -0.72 4.37
C ILE A 52 0.12 0.71 3.85
N LEU A 53 1.21 1.37 3.51
CA LEU A 53 1.24 2.72 2.94
C LEU A 53 1.65 2.62 1.47
N ILE A 54 0.82 3.12 0.56
CA ILE A 54 1.08 3.03 -0.87
C ILE A 54 1.34 4.44 -1.40
N GLU A 55 2.56 4.72 -1.83
CA GLU A 55 2.93 6.00 -2.42
C GLU A 55 2.54 6.03 -3.89
N VAL A 56 1.66 6.95 -4.25
CA VAL A 56 1.07 7.04 -5.58
C VAL A 56 1.46 8.36 -6.24
N SER A 57 2.14 8.24 -7.38
CA SER A 57 2.49 9.33 -8.28
C SER A 57 2.07 8.97 -9.71
N VAL A 58 2.10 9.91 -10.65
CA VAL A 58 1.87 9.67 -12.08
C VAL A 58 2.75 8.52 -12.63
N ALA A 59 3.97 8.39 -12.09
CA ALA A 59 4.94 7.37 -12.48
C ALA A 59 4.73 6.01 -11.81
N SER A 60 3.98 5.95 -10.69
CA SER A 60 3.77 4.71 -9.93
C SER A 60 3.01 3.64 -10.74
N ALA A 61 3.28 2.37 -10.44
CA ALA A 61 2.43 1.27 -10.88
C ALA A 61 1.10 1.23 -10.11
N GLN A 62 0.19 0.37 -10.56
CA GLN A 62 -1.06 0.11 -9.85
C GLN A 62 -0.82 -0.94 -8.77
N VAL A 63 -1.47 -0.82 -7.62
CA VAL A 63 -1.48 -1.85 -6.57
C VAL A 63 -2.88 -2.46 -6.52
N ARG A 64 -2.97 -3.78 -6.61
CA ARG A 64 -4.22 -4.51 -6.44
C ARG A 64 -4.23 -5.21 -5.10
N LEU A 65 -5.30 -5.04 -4.33
CA LEU A 65 -5.50 -5.65 -3.03
C LEU A 65 -6.39 -6.89 -3.18
N PHE A 66 -6.05 -7.94 -2.43
CA PHE A 66 -6.76 -9.21 -2.43
C PHE A 66 -6.90 -9.75 -1.01
N HIS A 67 -7.97 -10.51 -0.75
CA HIS A 67 -8.03 -11.39 0.42
C HIS A 67 -7.62 -12.81 -0.02
N PHE A 68 -6.59 -13.34 0.63
CA PHE A 68 -6.07 -14.68 0.50
C PHE A 68 -6.67 -15.57 1.60
N GLY A 69 -7.75 -16.26 1.26
CA GLY A 69 -8.39 -17.28 2.10
C GLY A 69 -8.47 -18.63 1.38
N THR A 70 -9.61 -19.33 1.50
CA THR A 70 -9.90 -20.56 0.72
C THR A 70 -10.01 -20.28 -0.79
N ALA A 71 -10.41 -19.07 -1.16
CA ALA A 71 -10.36 -18.54 -2.51
C ALA A 71 -9.77 -17.13 -2.48
N VAL A 72 -9.03 -16.76 -3.54
CA VAL A 72 -8.48 -15.41 -3.68
C VAL A 72 -9.59 -14.48 -4.14
N THR A 73 -9.87 -13.45 -3.34
CA THR A 73 -10.93 -12.47 -3.65
C THR A 73 -10.32 -11.10 -3.92
N PHE A 74 -10.61 -10.53 -5.09
CA PHE A 74 -10.22 -9.15 -5.40
C PHE A 74 -10.96 -8.17 -4.51
N VAL A 75 -10.23 -7.19 -3.96
CA VAL A 75 -10.79 -6.13 -3.11
C VAL A 75 -10.90 -4.83 -3.90
N LYS A 76 -9.75 -4.29 -4.32
CA LYS A 76 -9.66 -2.94 -4.89
C LYS A 76 -8.35 -2.72 -5.62
N THR A 77 -8.37 -1.77 -6.56
CA THR A 77 -7.17 -1.24 -7.22
C THR A 77 -6.89 0.16 -6.69
N ILE A 78 -5.62 0.44 -6.39
CA ILE A 78 -5.08 1.76 -6.08
C ILE A 78 -4.18 2.14 -7.25
N ALA A 79 -4.55 3.18 -7.99
CA ALA A 79 -3.89 3.57 -9.24
C ALA A 79 -3.58 5.08 -9.29
N PRO A 80 -2.52 5.48 -10.02
CA PRO A 80 -2.16 6.88 -10.23
C PRO A 80 -3.32 7.78 -10.65
N LEU A 81 -4.18 7.31 -11.55
CA LEU A 81 -5.30 8.11 -12.05
C LEU A 81 -6.27 8.56 -10.93
N GLN A 82 -6.33 7.80 -9.83
CA GLN A 82 -7.28 8.03 -8.73
C GLN A 82 -6.62 8.72 -7.53
N PHE A 83 -5.32 8.52 -7.33
CA PHE A 83 -4.60 8.91 -6.11
C PHE A 83 -3.28 9.64 -6.40
N ASN A 84 -3.14 10.30 -7.56
CA ASN A 84 -1.91 10.97 -7.93
C ASN A 84 -1.48 12.00 -6.86
N LEU A 85 -0.23 11.91 -6.41
CA LEU A 85 0.33 12.71 -5.31
C LEU A 85 -0.31 12.37 -3.95
N HIS A 86 -0.70 11.12 -3.71
CA HIS A 86 -1.20 10.68 -2.40
C HIS A 86 -0.42 9.48 -1.87
N THR A 87 -0.35 9.39 -0.54
CA THR A 87 -0.03 8.16 0.17
C THR A 87 -1.34 7.58 0.66
N VAL A 88 -1.67 6.38 0.19
CA VAL A 88 -2.88 5.67 0.60
C VAL A 88 -2.52 4.76 1.78
N ILE A 89 -3.13 5.01 2.93
CA ILE A 89 -3.09 4.15 4.11
C ILE A 89 -4.18 3.11 3.98
N VAL A 90 -3.78 1.85 4.07
CA VAL A 90 -4.68 0.70 4.14
C VAL A 90 -4.46 0.03 5.49
N PRO A 91 -5.38 0.20 6.46
CA PRO A 91 -5.36 -0.57 7.70
C PRO A 91 -5.31 -2.07 7.39
N TRP A 92 -4.48 -2.80 8.13
CA TRP A 92 -4.24 -4.21 7.87
C TRP A 92 -5.39 -5.06 8.39
N GLU A 93 -5.82 -6.02 7.57
CA GLU A 93 -6.78 -7.05 7.93
C GLU A 93 -6.18 -8.43 7.66
N GLN A 94 -6.49 -9.42 8.50
CA GLN A 94 -5.94 -10.76 8.34
C GLN A 94 -6.35 -11.36 6.99
N GLY A 95 -5.38 -11.95 6.28
CA GLY A 95 -5.58 -12.50 4.95
C GLY A 95 -5.56 -11.45 3.84
N LEU A 96 -5.43 -10.16 4.15
CA LEU A 96 -5.16 -9.16 3.11
C LEU A 96 -3.78 -9.42 2.49
N GLY A 97 -3.62 -9.07 1.23
CA GLY A 97 -2.35 -9.07 0.52
C GLY A 97 -2.46 -8.19 -0.71
N PHE A 98 -1.35 -8.00 -1.41
CA PHE A 98 -1.32 -7.13 -2.58
C PHE A 98 -0.43 -7.68 -3.69
N VAL A 99 -0.74 -7.23 -4.91
CA VAL A 99 0.07 -7.48 -6.09
C VAL A 99 0.41 -6.14 -6.73
N CYS A 100 1.70 -5.92 -7.00
CA CYS A 100 2.13 -4.78 -7.80
C CYS A 100 1.86 -5.05 -9.28
N TYR A 101 1.18 -4.13 -9.96
CA TYR A 101 0.77 -4.27 -11.36
C TYR A 101 1.27 -3.06 -12.18
N GLY A 102 2.52 -3.17 -12.63
CA GLY A 102 3.11 -2.25 -13.62
C GLY A 102 2.67 -2.53 -15.05
N VAL A 103 2.99 -1.62 -15.99
CA VAL A 103 2.82 -1.85 -17.43
C VAL A 103 4.04 -2.61 -17.95
N ASN A 104 3.86 -3.85 -18.39
CA ASN A 104 4.90 -4.67 -19.03
C ASN A 104 4.92 -4.43 -20.55
N ASP A 105 5.24 -3.20 -20.98
CA ASP A 105 5.35 -2.87 -22.41
C ASP A 105 6.81 -2.92 -22.87
N ASN A 106 7.52 -4.05 -22.73
CA ASN A 106 8.83 -4.34 -23.37
C ASN A 106 9.89 -3.19 -23.42
N LYS A 107 9.76 -2.22 -22.52
CA LYS A 107 10.56 -1.00 -22.44
C LYS A 107 10.98 -0.91 -20.99
N GLN A 108 12.25 -0.58 -20.82
CA GLN A 108 13.04 -0.60 -19.59
C GLN A 108 12.57 0.36 -18.47
N SER A 109 11.32 0.81 -18.54
CA SER A 109 10.62 1.61 -17.53
C SER A 109 9.47 0.80 -16.96
N ALA A 110 9.78 -0.31 -16.30
CA ALA A 110 8.83 -1.03 -15.45
C ALA A 110 8.34 -0.05 -14.38
N LYS A 111 7.06 0.32 -14.42
CA LYS A 111 6.48 1.07 -13.31
C LYS A 111 6.58 0.21 -12.05
N ILE A 112 7.19 0.76 -11.00
CA ILE A 112 7.39 0.10 -9.70
C ILE A 112 6.33 0.57 -8.70
N CYS A 113 6.00 -0.27 -7.72
CA CYS A 113 5.17 0.13 -6.59
C CYS A 113 6.06 0.44 -5.39
N LYS A 114 5.94 1.63 -4.80
CA LYS A 114 6.61 1.97 -3.54
C LYS A 114 5.62 1.82 -2.41
N ILE A 115 5.87 0.85 -1.53
CA ILE A 115 4.93 0.48 -0.46
C ILE A 115 5.70 0.38 0.85
N GLY A 116 5.20 1.06 1.88
CA GLY A 116 5.68 0.99 3.25
C GLY A 116 4.86 0.00 4.06
N ILE A 117 5.51 -0.98 4.69
CA ILE A 117 4.85 -1.86 5.65
C ILE A 117 5.01 -1.25 7.04
N VAL A 118 3.90 -0.98 7.72
CA VAL A 118 3.88 -0.47 9.08
C VAL A 118 3.45 -1.60 10.01
N ARG A 119 4.20 -1.83 11.09
CA ARG A 119 3.93 -2.88 12.08
C ARG A 119 3.36 -2.31 13.36
N VAL A 120 2.72 -3.15 14.16
CA VAL A 120 2.37 -2.80 15.54
C VAL A 120 3.66 -2.66 16.35
N ALA A 121 3.82 -1.52 17.03
CA ALA A 121 5.00 -1.19 17.84
C ALA A 121 4.84 -1.58 19.32
#